data_AF-A0A7Z0CUL1-F1
#
_entry.id   AF-A0A7Z0CUL1-F1
#
_cell.length_a   1.000
_cell.length_b   1.000
_cell.length_c   1.000
_cell.angle_alpha   90.00
_cell.angle_beta   90.00
_cell.angle_gamma   90.00
#
_symmetry.space_group_name_H-M   'P 1'
#
loop_
_entity.id
_entity.type
_entity.pdbx_description
1 polymer ?
#
loop_
_entity_poly.entity_id
_entity_poly.type
_entity_poly.pdbx_seq_one_letter_code
_entity_poly.pdbx_strand_id
1 'polypeptide(L)'
;MEEVLVSGLSRGELNTHVANGKIIRIGRGIYTWREPTPMEVARILHKRWPGIMLAGSSAVQLYSKKAMTFPLKFAYKHVVSGSQWFEAEPIYG
;
A
#
# COMPACT_ATOMS: atom_id res chain seq x y z
N MET A 1 5.13 -11.19 -6.72
CA MET A 1 4.91 -10.15 -5.68
C MET A 1 6.22 -9.47 -5.31
N GLU A 2 7.31 -10.22 -5.12
CA GLU A 2 8.68 -9.65 -5.01
C GLU A 2 9.05 -8.82 -6.23
N GLU A 3 8.59 -9.20 -7.42
CA GLU A 3 8.81 -8.44 -8.67
C GLU A 3 8.27 -7.01 -8.67
N VAL A 4 7.24 -6.72 -7.85
CA VAL A 4 6.64 -5.38 -7.79
C VAL A 4 7.35 -4.51 -6.77
N LEU A 5 7.84 -5.10 -5.66
CA LEU A 5 8.49 -4.37 -4.57
C LEU A 5 9.96 -4.09 -4.89
N VAL A 6 10.39 -2.89 -4.54
CA VAL A 6 11.82 -2.53 -4.59
C VAL A 6 12.51 -3.10 -3.35
N SER A 7 13.64 -3.77 -3.55
CA SER A 7 14.50 -4.29 -2.49
C SER A 7 15.98 -4.08 -2.85
N GLY A 8 16.87 -4.20 -1.87
CA GLY A 8 18.32 -4.13 -2.09
C GLY A 8 18.91 -2.73 -2.30
N LEU A 9 18.10 -1.66 -2.27
CA LEU A 9 18.56 -0.29 -2.45
C LEU A 9 18.78 0.45 -1.13
N SER A 10 19.82 1.27 -1.07
CA SER A 10 20.06 2.23 0.00
C SER A 10 19.04 3.38 -0.01
N ARG A 11 18.98 4.15 1.08
CA ARG A 11 18.09 5.32 1.18
C ARG A 11 18.40 6.39 0.11
N GLY A 12 19.68 6.60 -0.18
CA GLY A 12 20.12 7.55 -1.21
C GLY A 12 19.61 7.12 -2.58
N GLU A 13 19.82 5.85 -2.95
CA GLU A 13 19.33 5.29 -4.20
C GLU A 13 17.81 5.38 -4.30
N LEU A 14 17.07 5.00 -3.24
CA LEU A 14 15.60 5.12 -3.23
C LEU A 14 15.14 6.56 -3.51
N ASN A 15 15.76 7.56 -2.88
CA ASN A 15 15.41 8.96 -3.11
C ASN A 15 15.72 9.38 -4.55
N THR A 16 16.89 9.01 -5.07
CA THR A 16 17.28 9.27 -6.47
C THR A 16 16.32 8.59 -7.45
N HIS A 17 15.94 7.34 -7.21
CA HIS A 17 15.00 6.62 -8.07
C HIS A 17 13.60 7.21 -8.04
N VAL A 18 13.11 7.66 -6.87
CA VAL A 18 11.82 8.36 -6.77
C VAL A 18 11.88 9.71 -7.51
N ALA A 19 12.92 10.51 -7.29
CA ALA A 19 13.07 11.82 -7.93
C ALA A 19 13.15 11.71 -9.46
N ASN A 20 13.75 10.64 -9.97
CA ASN A 20 13.85 10.33 -11.39
C ASN A 20 12.61 9.60 -11.96
N GLY A 21 11.56 9.40 -11.17
CA GLY A 21 10.35 8.69 -11.60
C GLY A 21 10.53 7.20 -11.92
N LYS A 22 11.63 6.59 -11.50
CA LYS A 22 11.95 5.17 -11.77
C LYS A 22 11.25 4.20 -10.83
N ILE A 23 10.87 4.65 -9.63
CA ILE A 23 10.10 3.88 -8.66
C ILE A 23 9.01 4.76 -8.06
N ILE A 24 7.96 4.12 -7.57
CA ILE A 24 6.81 4.78 -6.95
C ILE A 24 6.84 4.50 -5.45
N ARG A 25 6.72 5.55 -4.65
CA ARG A 25 6.54 5.41 -3.22
C ARG A 25 5.06 5.22 -2.92
N ILE A 26 4.71 4.08 -2.31
CA ILE A 26 3.31 3.78 -1.98
C ILE A 26 3.00 4.00 -0.49
N GLY A 27 4.02 3.97 0.36
CA GLY A 27 3.89 4.22 1.79
C GLY A 27 5.26 4.47 2.44
N ARG A 28 5.30 4.57 3.76
CA ARG A 28 6.57 4.74 4.49
C ARG A 28 7.42 3.48 4.37
N GLY A 29 8.55 3.59 3.65
CA GLY A 29 9.47 2.47 3.44
C GLY A 29 8.93 1.39 2.49
N ILE A 30 7.93 1.70 1.67
CA ILE A 30 7.34 0.77 0.71
C ILE A 30 7.36 1.43 -0.67
N TYR A 31 8.07 0.79 -1.59
CA TYR A 31 8.33 1.30 -2.94
C TYR A 31 8.08 0.22 -3.98
N THR A 32 7.62 0.61 -5.16
CA THR A 32 7.31 -0.30 -6.26
C THR A 32 7.99 0.13 -7.56
N TRP A 33 8.39 -0.84 -8.40
CA TRP A 33 9.02 -0.57 -9.71
C TRP A 33 8.06 -0.02 -10.75
N ARG A 34 6.77 -0.33 -10.62
CA ARG A 34 5.68 0.18 -11.46
C ARG A 34 4.49 0.57 -10.61
N GLU A 35 3.48 1.14 -11.25
CA GLU A 35 2.19 1.38 -10.61
C GLU A 35 1.58 0.04 -10.16
N PRO A 36 1.30 -0.12 -8.86
CA PRO A 36 0.67 -1.34 -8.36
C PRO A 36 -0.83 -1.31 -8.61
N THR A 37 -1.40 -2.48 -8.85
CA THR A 37 -2.84 -2.66 -8.81
C THR A 37 -3.35 -2.54 -7.36
N PRO A 38 -4.64 -2.22 -7.15
CA PRO A 38 -5.22 -2.23 -5.81
C PRO A 38 -5.02 -3.55 -5.07
N MET A 39 -5.18 -4.68 -5.75
CA MET A 39 -4.95 -5.99 -5.14
C MET A 39 -3.49 -6.22 -4.73
N GLU A 40 -2.52 -5.68 -5.49
CA GLU A 40 -1.12 -5.73 -5.11
C GLU A 40 -0.84 -4.88 -3.88
N VAL A 41 -1.38 -3.65 -3.80
CA VAL A 41 -1.29 -2.81 -2.59
C VAL A 41 -1.85 -3.55 -1.39
N ALA A 42 -3.05 -4.12 -1.49
CA ALA A 42 -3.66 -4.86 -0.38
C ALA A 42 -2.77 -6.01 0.11
N ARG A 43 -2.24 -6.82 -0.80
CA ARG A 43 -1.34 -7.93 -0.44
C ARG A 43 -0.03 -7.45 0.18
N ILE A 44 0.56 -6.37 -0.33
CA ILE A 44 1.78 -5.77 0.23
C ILE A 44 1.53 -5.32 1.67
N LEU A 45 0.42 -4.61 1.92
CA LEU A 45 0.10 -4.10 3.25
C LEU A 45 -0.21 -5.23 4.23
N HIS A 46 -0.96 -6.25 3.82
CA HIS A 46 -1.22 -7.44 4.66
C HIS A 46 0.07 -8.17 5.07
N LYS A 47 1.05 -8.27 4.17
CA LYS A 47 2.36 -8.85 4.51
C LYS A 47 3.17 -7.95 5.44
N ARG A 48 3.12 -6.63 5.21
CA ARG A 48 3.92 -5.65 5.95
C ARG A 48 3.40 -5.42 7.37
N TRP A 49 2.09 -5.46 7.55
CA TRP A 49 1.40 -5.10 8.79
C TRP A 49 0.42 -6.21 9.19
N PRO A 50 0.88 -7.22 9.93
CA PRO A 50 0.02 -8.30 10.40
C PRO A 50 -1.19 -7.75 11.19
N GLY A 51 -2.40 -8.13 10.77
CA GLY A 51 -3.66 -7.68 11.39
C GLY A 51 -4.27 -6.42 10.78
N ILE A 52 -3.67 -5.83 9.73
CA ILE A 52 -4.39 -4.84 8.91
C ILE A 52 -5.50 -5.55 8.12
N MET A 53 -6.67 -4.90 7.99
CA MET A 53 -7.81 -5.44 7.25
C MET A 53 -8.38 -4.41 6.29
N LEU A 54 -8.81 -4.84 5.09
CA LEU A 54 -9.61 -4.00 4.20
C LEU A 54 -10.90 -3.61 4.92
N ALA A 55 -11.29 -2.35 4.78
CA ALA A 55 -12.44 -1.76 5.44
C ALA A 55 -13.25 -0.89 4.48
N GLY A 56 -14.39 -0.38 4.97
CA GLY A 56 -15.23 0.59 4.28
C GLY A 56 -15.54 0.20 2.83
N SER A 57 -15.40 1.15 1.92
CA SER A 57 -15.70 0.98 0.50
C SER A 57 -14.85 -0.13 -0.15
N SER A 58 -13.59 -0.30 0.24
CA SER A 58 -12.71 -1.31 -0.34
C SER A 58 -13.10 -2.74 0.05
N ALA A 59 -13.55 -2.95 1.29
CA ALA A 59 -14.11 -4.24 1.71
C ALA A 59 -15.39 -4.57 0.91
N VAL A 60 -16.28 -3.58 0.74
CA VAL A 60 -17.51 -3.74 -0.05
C VAL A 60 -17.20 -4.06 -1.52
N GLN A 61 -16.25 -3.36 -2.12
CA GLN A 61 -15.83 -3.59 -3.51
C GLN A 61 -15.28 -5.02 -3.69
N LEU A 62 -14.41 -5.46 -2.78
CA LEU A 62 -13.85 -6.81 -2.81
C LEU A 62 -14.94 -7.88 -2.70
N TYR A 63 -15.81 -7.77 -1.70
CA TYR A 63 -16.88 -8.75 -1.47
C TYR A 63 -17.88 -8.79 -2.65
N SER A 64 -18.18 -7.63 -3.22
CA SER A 64 -19.08 -7.50 -4.38
C SER A 64 -18.43 -7.88 -5.72
N LYS A 65 -17.17 -8.35 -5.73
CA LYS A 65 -16.38 -8.62 -6.95
C LYS A 65 -16.32 -7.43 -7.92
N LYS A 66 -16.42 -6.20 -7.39
CA LYS A 66 -16.25 -4.98 -8.18
C LYS A 66 -14.76 -4.64 -8.29
N ALA A 67 -14.39 -3.91 -9.34
CA ALA A 67 -13.06 -3.35 -9.44
C ALA A 67 -12.79 -2.45 -8.21
N MET A 68 -11.68 -2.71 -7.53
CA MET A 68 -11.26 -1.88 -6.41
C MET A 68 -10.67 -0.56 -6.93
N THR A 69 -10.90 0.52 -6.20
CA THR A 69 -10.39 1.85 -6.55
C THR A 69 -9.51 2.40 -5.45
N PHE A 70 -8.52 3.19 -5.83
CA PHE A 70 -7.70 3.93 -4.87
C PHE A 70 -8.42 5.19 -4.35
N PRO A 71 -8.06 5.68 -3.15
CA PRO A 71 -7.23 5.00 -2.15
C PRO A 71 -7.98 3.81 -1.52
N LEU A 72 -7.25 2.74 -1.24
CA LEU A 72 -7.83 1.61 -0.51
C LEU A 72 -8.06 1.96 0.95
N LYS A 73 -9.22 1.61 1.49
CA LYS A 73 -9.56 1.81 2.89
C LYS A 73 -9.17 0.58 3.72
N PHE A 74 -8.43 0.83 4.79
CA PHE A 74 -8.03 -0.19 5.76
C PHE A 74 -8.40 0.23 7.17
N ALA A 75 -8.55 -0.77 8.02
CA ALA A 75 -8.63 -0.62 9.47
C ALA A 75 -7.40 -1.31 10.07
N TYR A 76 -6.75 -0.63 11.02
CA TYR A 76 -5.55 -1.15 11.67
C TYR A 76 -5.42 -0.67 13.11
N LYS A 77 -4.81 -1.47 14.00
CA LYS A 77 -4.63 -1.08 15.41
C LYS A 77 -3.57 -0.01 15.65
N HIS A 78 -2.73 0.29 14.65
CA HIS A 78 -1.68 1.30 14.75
C HIS A 78 -1.92 2.45 13.78
N VAL A 79 -1.52 3.65 14.19
CA VAL A 79 -1.52 4.82 13.31
C VAL A 79 -0.47 4.63 12.22
N VAL A 80 -0.92 4.74 10.96
CA VAL A 80 -0.08 4.67 9.78
C VAL A 80 -0.38 5.87 8.91
N SER A 81 0.66 6.56 8.45
CA SER A 81 0.49 7.64 7.46
C SER A 81 -0.02 7.04 6.16
N GLY A 82 -1.25 7.41 5.78
CA GLY A 82 -1.82 7.08 4.49
C GLY A 82 -1.07 7.72 3.32
N SER A 83 -1.51 7.38 2.12
CA SER A 83 -1.02 7.92 0.85
C SER A 83 -2.16 7.92 -0.17
N GLN A 84 -1.89 8.35 -1.40
CA GLN A 84 -2.85 8.22 -2.49
C GLN A 84 -3.26 6.76 -2.78
N TRP A 85 -2.49 5.77 -2.32
CA TRP A 85 -2.73 4.35 -2.55
C TRP A 85 -3.59 3.71 -1.47
N PHE A 86 -3.53 4.21 -0.24
CA PHE A 86 -4.31 3.67 0.87
C PHE A 86 -4.47 4.66 2.02
N GLU A 87 -5.55 4.47 2.78
CA GLU A 87 -5.79 5.10 4.06
C GLU A 87 -6.02 4.01 5.10
N ALA A 88 -5.52 4.23 6.31
CA ALA A 88 -5.69 3.31 7.42
C ALA A 88 -6.31 4.06 8.60
N GLU A 89 -7.52 3.67 8.99
CA GLU A 89 -8.20 4.18 10.16
C GLU A 89 -7.80 3.37 11.40
N PRO A 90 -7.44 4.04 12.52
CA PRO A 90 -7.14 3.35 13.76
C PRO A 90 -8.40 2.69 14.30
N ILE A 91 -8.34 1.39 14.57
CA ILE A 91 -9.38 0.70 15.33
C ILE A 91 -9.12 0.98 16.81
N TYR A 92 -9.93 1.84 17.41
CA TYR A 92 -10.01 1.94 18.87
C TYR A 92 -10.83 0.74 19.35
N GLY A 93 -10.14 -0.18 20.02
CA GLY A 93 -10.77 -1.25 20.79
C GLY A 93 -11.12 -0.79 22.19
#